data_AF-A0A2J9E039-F1
#
_entry.id   AF-A0A2J9E039-F1
#
_cell.length_a   1.000
_cell.length_b   1.000
_cell.length_c   1.000
_cell.angle_alpha   90.00
_cell.angle_beta   90.00
_cell.angle_gamma   90.00
#
_symmetry.space_group_name_H-M   'P 1'
#
loop_
_entity.id
_entity.type
_entity.pdbx_description
1 polymer ?
#
loop_
_entity_poly.entity_id
_entity_poly.type
_entity_poly.pdbx_seq_one_letter_code
_entity_poly.pdbx_strand_id
1 'polypeptide(L)'
;MFNKAVTFFLTLLISSSVYASWQFESVSLNYFWLVIVPFFFVHLITTVVLYFKGEYRSEKVAYTHFFIALLFPFLGIVFLLYELFLDFEGNRPLLGDYIFGLVVYGFLELIAALPYVIHRTHSD
;
A
#
# COMPACT_ATOMS: atom_id res chain seq x y z
N MET A 1 4.46 -1.43 29.29
CA MET A 1 3.93 -2.77 28.95
C MET A 1 2.98 -2.60 27.77
N PHE A 2 3.24 -3.25 26.63
CA PHE A 2 2.31 -3.20 25.50
C PHE A 2 1.00 -3.91 25.87
N ASN A 3 -0.14 -3.30 25.53
CA ASN A 3 -1.46 -3.92 25.72
C ASN A 3 -1.51 -5.24 24.93
N LYS A 4 -2.06 -6.30 25.54
CA LYS A 4 -2.21 -7.63 24.91
C LYS A 4 -2.94 -7.54 23.57
N ALA A 5 -3.95 -6.67 23.46
CA ALA A 5 -4.68 -6.44 22.22
C ALA A 5 -3.76 -5.86 21.13
N VAL A 6 -2.94 -4.85 21.48
CA VAL A 6 -2.01 -4.23 20.53
C VAL A 6 -0.94 -5.22 20.07
N THR A 7 -0.43 -6.05 20.97
CA THR A 7 0.54 -7.10 20.64
C THR A 7 -0.07 -8.14 19.69
N PHE A 8 -1.33 -8.53 19.93
CA PHE A 8 -2.06 -9.45 19.05
C PHE A 8 -2.26 -8.86 17.64
N PHE A 9 -2.73 -7.61 17.54
CA PHE A 9 -2.93 -6.96 16.24
C PHE A 9 -1.62 -6.78 15.48
N LEU A 10 -0.52 -6.42 16.14
CA LEU A 10 0.80 -6.31 15.51
C LEU A 10 1.29 -7.67 15.00
N THR A 11 1.12 -8.72 15.81
CA THR A 11 1.49 -10.09 15.40
C THR A 11 0.69 -10.52 14.18
N LEU A 12 -0.62 -10.30 14.19
CA LEU A 12 -1.52 -10.60 13.09
C LEU A 12 -1.11 -9.84 11.82
N LEU A 13 -0.80 -8.55 11.93
CA LEU A 13 -0.41 -7.70 10.80
C LEU A 13 0.85 -8.24 10.11
N ILE A 14 1.87 -8.59 10.90
CA ILE A 14 3.15 -9.10 10.39
C ILE A 14 2.96 -10.51 9.82
N SER A 15 2.28 -11.40 10.55
CA SER A 15 2.12 -12.79 10.13
C SER A 15 1.25 -12.94 8.88
N SER A 16 0.27 -12.06 8.69
CA SER A 16 -0.63 -12.11 7.53
C SER A 16 0.11 -11.80 6.23
N SER A 17 0.92 -10.75 6.21
CA SER A 17 1.77 -10.40 5.07
C SER A 17 2.79 -11.50 4.74
N VAL A 18 3.43 -12.07 5.77
CA VAL A 18 4.39 -13.17 5.58
C VAL A 18 3.69 -14.41 5.05
N TYR A 19 2.57 -14.82 5.64
CA TYR A 19 1.80 -15.98 5.18
C TYR A 19 1.29 -15.80 3.74
N ALA A 20 0.78 -14.63 3.40
CA ALA A 20 0.33 -14.32 2.04
C ALA A 20 1.46 -14.42 1.03
N SER A 21 2.68 -13.97 1.37
CA SER A 21 3.86 -14.12 0.51
C SER A 21 4.29 -15.58 0.25
N TRP A 22 3.82 -16.53 1.05
CA TRP A 22 4.09 -17.95 0.80
C TRP A 22 3.11 -18.59 -0.18
N GLN A 23 2.03 -17.89 -0.53
CA GLN A 23 1.00 -18.40 -1.44
C GLN A 23 1.30 -18.08 -2.91
N PHE A 24 2.27 -17.20 -3.20
CA PHE A 24 2.56 -16.73 -4.55
C PHE A 24 4.01 -17.02 -4.95
N GLU A 25 4.19 -17.56 -6.15
CA GLU A 25 5.52 -17.74 -6.76
C GLU A 25 6.06 -16.43 -7.37
N SER A 26 5.18 -15.47 -7.65
CA SER A 26 5.54 -14.16 -8.21
C SER A 26 6.33 -13.30 -7.21
N VAL A 27 7.49 -12.81 -7.67
CA VAL A 27 8.35 -11.93 -6.88
C VAL A 27 7.66 -10.58 -6.62
N SER A 28 6.90 -10.03 -7.58
CA SER A 28 6.16 -8.78 -7.42
C SER A 28 5.02 -8.88 -6.41
N LEU A 29 4.31 -10.01 -6.36
CA LEU A 29 3.30 -10.25 -5.32
C LEU A 29 3.93 -10.47 -3.95
N ASN A 30 5.09 -11.10 -3.87
CA ASN A 30 5.82 -11.24 -2.60
C ASN A 30 6.33 -9.88 -2.11
N TYR A 31 6.84 -9.05 -3.01
CA TYR A 31 7.21 -7.66 -2.70
C TYR A 31 5.99 -6.83 -2.26
N PHE A 32 4.84 -7.00 -2.90
CA PHE A 32 3.58 -6.39 -2.50
C PHE A 32 3.24 -6.71 -1.04
N TRP A 33 3.19 -8.00 -0.68
CA TRP A 33 2.79 -8.43 0.66
C TRP A 33 3.79 -8.03 1.74
N LEU A 34 5.09 -8.14 1.45
CA LEU A 34 6.15 -7.95 2.45
C LEU A 34 6.59 -6.50 2.62
N VAL A 35 6.44 -5.65 1.59
CA VAL A 35 6.95 -4.27 1.60
C VAL A 35 5.82 -3.26 1.50
N ILE A 36 4.95 -3.40 0.50
CA ILE A 36 3.92 -2.39 0.20
C ILE A 36 2.85 -2.37 1.28
N VAL A 37 2.32 -3.53 1.67
CA VAL A 37 1.26 -3.61 2.69
C VAL A 37 1.69 -3.00 4.04
N PRO A 38 2.85 -3.35 4.63
CA PRO A 38 3.32 -2.71 5.86
C PRO A 38 3.50 -1.19 5.73
N PHE A 39 4.07 -0.73 4.61
CA PHE A 39 4.21 0.70 4.35
C PHE A 39 2.84 1.41 4.33
N PHE A 40 1.85 0.78 3.71
CA PHE A 40 0.51 1.32 3.62
C PHE A 40 -0.19 1.46 4.98
N PHE A 41 0.05 0.52 5.90
CA PHE A 41 -0.42 0.65 7.28
C PHE A 41 0.24 1.83 8.00
N VAL A 42 1.55 2.04 7.81
CA VAL A 42 2.25 3.20 8.36
C VAL A 42 1.68 4.50 7.77
N HIS A 43 1.39 4.53 6.48
CA HIS A 43 0.76 5.66 5.81
C HIS A 43 -0.62 5.97 6.42
N LEU A 44 -1.48 4.97 6.61
CA LEU A 44 -2.80 5.14 7.23
C LEU A 44 -2.71 5.67 8.66
N ILE A 45 -1.82 5.11 9.48
CA ILE A 45 -1.59 5.58 10.86
C ILE A 45 -1.12 7.04 10.85
N THR A 46 -0.16 7.38 9.98
CA THR A 46 0.37 8.73 9.84
C THR A 46 -0.73 9.70 9.41
N THR A 47 -1.60 9.28 8.49
CA THR A 47 -2.76 10.07 8.03
C THR A 47 -3.71 10.39 9.17
N VAL A 48 -4.04 9.40 10.00
CA VAL A 48 -4.89 9.61 11.19
C VAL A 48 -4.23 10.57 12.18
N VAL A 49 -2.93 10.41 12.45
CA VAL A 49 -2.20 11.28 13.39
C VAL A 49 -2.12 12.72 12.89
N LEU A 50 -1.76 12.94 11.62
CA LEU A 50 -1.68 14.28 11.03
C LEU A 50 -3.06 14.94 10.94
N TYR A 51 -4.11 14.16 10.69
CA TYR A 51 -5.49 14.63 10.74
C TYR A 51 -5.86 15.16 12.12
N PHE A 52 -5.64 14.38 13.18
CA PHE A 52 -5.96 14.82 14.56
C PHE A 52 -5.13 16.02 15.01
N LYS A 53 -3.92 16.21 14.48
CA LYS A 53 -3.10 17.39 14.73
C LYS A 53 -3.50 18.63 13.91
N GLY A 54 -4.40 18.48 12.93
CA GLY A 54 -4.82 19.56 12.04
C GLY A 54 -3.77 19.97 10.99
N GLU A 55 -2.74 19.15 10.78
CA GLU A 55 -1.61 19.45 9.88
C GLU A 55 -2.04 19.49 8.41
N TYR A 56 -3.11 18.77 8.05
CA TYR A 56 -3.69 18.79 6.70
C TYR A 56 -4.39 20.09 6.31
N ARG A 57 -4.43 21.10 7.18
CA ARG A 57 -4.74 22.47 6.75
C ARG A 57 -3.63 23.05 5.88
N SER A 58 -2.40 22.56 6.02
CA SER A 58 -1.28 22.93 5.16
C SER A 58 -1.33 22.13 3.86
N GLU A 59 -1.53 22.84 2.76
CA GLU A 59 -1.46 22.28 1.40
C GLU A 59 -0.15 21.53 1.15
N LYS A 60 0.99 22.10 1.58
CA LYS A 60 2.32 21.48 1.46
C LYS A 60 2.38 20.12 2.14
N VAL A 61 1.84 19.98 3.34
CA VAL A 61 1.85 18.71 4.09
C VAL A 61 0.97 17.68 3.40
N ALA A 62 -0.23 18.07 2.97
CA ALA A 62 -1.17 17.19 2.28
C ALA A 62 -0.57 16.63 0.97
N TYR A 63 0.01 17.50 0.13
CA TYR A 63 0.65 17.06 -1.12
C TYR A 63 1.88 16.20 -0.88
N THR A 64 2.77 16.60 0.04
CA THR A 64 3.99 15.81 0.32
C THR A 64 3.61 14.40 0.78
N HIS A 65 2.63 14.29 1.66
CA HIS A 65 2.21 12.99 2.17
C HIS A 65 1.49 12.15 1.10
N PHE A 66 0.66 12.77 0.26
CA PHE A 66 0.06 12.13 -0.92
C PHE A 66 1.12 11.57 -1.87
N PHE A 67 2.11 12.38 -2.27
CA PHE A 67 3.15 11.94 -3.21
C PHE A 67 3.99 10.78 -2.65
N ILE A 68 4.35 10.84 -1.36
CA ILE A 68 5.06 9.75 -0.70
C ILE A 68 4.21 8.48 -0.71
N ALA A 69 2.91 8.59 -0.40
CA ALA A 69 2.01 7.45 -0.37
C ALA A 69 1.76 6.83 -1.75
N LEU A 70 1.69 7.66 -2.79
CA LEU A 70 1.45 7.25 -4.18
C LEU A 70 2.67 6.56 -4.81
N LEU A 71 3.89 6.93 -4.39
CA LEU A 71 5.13 6.38 -4.95
C LEU A 71 5.18 4.85 -4.83
N PHE A 72 4.76 4.28 -3.70
CA PHE A 72 4.83 2.85 -3.44
C PHE A 72 3.90 2.00 -4.32
N PRO A 73 2.59 2.27 -4.41
CA PRO A 73 1.72 1.53 -5.31
C PRO A 73 2.11 1.73 -6.78
N PHE A 74 2.55 2.94 -7.16
CA PHE A 74 3.03 3.19 -8.52
C PHE A 74 4.25 2.33 -8.88
N LEU A 75 5.27 2.28 -8.02
CA LEU A 75 6.42 1.40 -8.21
C LEU A 75 6.02 -0.08 -8.26
N GLY A 76 5.05 -0.47 -7.44
CA GLY A 76 4.49 -1.82 -7.44
C GLY A 76 3.81 -2.19 -8.75
N ILE A 77 3.04 -1.28 -9.36
CA ILE A 77 2.45 -1.45 -10.69
C ILE A 77 3.55 -1.60 -11.75
N VAL A 78 4.60 -0.76 -11.70
CA VAL A 78 5.72 -0.84 -12.65
C VAL A 78 6.42 -2.21 -12.58
N PHE A 79 6.71 -2.71 -11.37
CA PHE A 79 7.32 -4.03 -11.21
C PHE A 79 6.41 -5.16 -11.67
N LEU A 80 5.11 -5.06 -11.35
CA LEU A 80 4.14 -6.07 -11.74
C LEU A 80 3.94 -6.13 -13.25
N LEU A 81 3.87 -4.97 -13.92
CA LEU A 81 3.81 -4.90 -15.38
C LEU A 81 5.09 -5.47 -16.02
N TYR A 82 6.26 -5.18 -15.45
CA TYR A 82 7.53 -5.75 -15.92
C TYR A 82 7.54 -7.28 -15.85
N GLU A 83 7.12 -7.86 -14.71
CA GLU A 83 6.99 -9.32 -14.58
C GLU A 83 5.96 -9.91 -15.55
N LEU A 84 4.81 -9.25 -15.71
CA LEU A 84 3.78 -9.67 -16.66
C LEU A 84 4.33 -9.73 -18.09
N PHE A 85 5.12 -8.74 -18.53
CA PHE A 85 5.74 -8.75 -19.85
C PHE A 85 6.73 -9.92 -20.03
N LEU A 86 7.58 -10.18 -19.04
CA LEU A 86 8.53 -11.30 -19.09
C LEU A 86 7.83 -12.66 -19.11
N ASP A 87 6.77 -12.84 -18.32
CA ASP A 87 6.01 -14.09 -18.26
C ASP A 87 5.15 -14.32 -19.52
N PHE A 88 4.69 -13.25 -20.16
CA PHE A 88 3.98 -13.32 -21.44
C PHE A 88 4.86 -13.87 -22.56
N GLU A 89 6.16 -13.51 -22.57
CA GLU A 89 7.16 -14.08 -23.48
C GLU A 89 7.52 -15.54 -23.10
N GLY A 90 7.41 -15.89 -21.82
CA GLY A 90 7.81 -17.19 -21.26
C GLY A 90 6.73 -18.27 -21.22
N ASN A 91 5.50 -18.00 -21.67
CA ASN A 91 4.37 -18.95 -21.71
C ASN A 91 3.99 -19.53 -20.32
N ARG A 92 4.15 -18.74 -19.25
CA ARG A 92 3.80 -19.14 -17.88
C ARG A 92 2.39 -18.65 -17.50
N PRO A 93 1.47 -19.51 -17.00
CA PRO A 93 0.09 -19.12 -16.77
C PRO A 93 -0.10 -18.49 -15.38
N LEU A 94 0.39 -17.27 -15.17
CA LEU A 94 0.20 -16.50 -13.92
C LEU A 94 -0.64 -15.22 -14.12
N LEU A 95 -1.39 -15.12 -15.23
CA LEU A 95 -2.17 -13.92 -15.57
C LEU A 95 -3.16 -13.50 -14.47
N GLY A 96 -3.76 -14.45 -13.75
CA GLY A 96 -4.71 -14.16 -12.67
C GLY A 96 -4.07 -13.41 -11.50
N ASP A 97 -2.86 -13.81 -11.12
CA ASP A 97 -2.06 -13.20 -10.05
C ASP A 97 -1.68 -11.77 -10.41
N TYR A 98 -1.29 -11.53 -11.66
CA TYR A 98 -0.99 -10.19 -12.16
C TYR A 98 -2.22 -9.28 -12.18
N ILE A 99 -3.37 -9.76 -12.67
CA ILE A 99 -4.62 -8.99 -12.66
C ILE A 99 -5.04 -8.65 -11.23
N PHE A 100 -4.96 -9.63 -10.32
CA PHE A 100 -5.24 -9.41 -8.91
C PHE A 100 -4.34 -8.32 -8.32
N GLY A 101 -3.03 -8.40 -8.55
CA GLY A 101 -2.08 -7.40 -8.07
C GLY A 101 -2.38 -6.01 -8.63
N LEU A 102 -2.72 -5.86 -9.92
CA LEU A 102 -3.13 -4.57 -10.50
C LEU A 102 -4.36 -3.97 -9.81
N VAL A 103 -5.39 -4.79 -9.56
CA VAL A 103 -6.60 -4.34 -8.86
C VAL A 103 -6.27 -3.85 -7.45
N VAL A 104 -5.43 -4.61 -6.73
CA VAL A 104 -5.04 -4.26 -5.37
C VAL A 104 -4.21 -2.99 -5.34
N TYR A 105 -3.24 -2.84 -6.24
CA TYR A 105 -2.45 -1.61 -6.36
C TYR A 105 -3.32 -0.39 -6.72
N GLY A 106 -4.27 -0.54 -7.64
CA GLY A 106 -5.22 0.52 -7.97
C GLY A 106 -6.07 0.93 -6.75
N PHE A 107 -6.49 -0.03 -5.93
CA PHE A 107 -7.19 0.28 -4.68
C PHE A 107 -6.29 1.03 -3.69
N LEU A 108 -5.01 0.67 -3.60
CA LEU A 108 -4.05 1.40 -2.77
C LEU A 108 -3.86 2.85 -3.23
N GLU A 109 -3.84 3.14 -4.53
CA GLU A 109 -3.76 4.53 -5.01
C GLU A 109 -4.95 5.39 -4.53
N LEU A 110 -6.15 4.81 -4.46
CA LEU A 110 -7.33 5.51 -3.91
C LEU A 110 -7.15 5.83 -2.42
N ILE A 111 -6.57 4.92 -1.66
CA ILE A 111 -6.28 5.15 -0.23
C ILE A 111 -5.15 6.18 -0.07
N ALA A 112 -4.12 6.14 -0.93
CA ALA A 112 -3.03 7.13 -0.93
C ALA A 112 -3.56 8.56 -1.15
N ALA A 113 -4.71 8.72 -1.82
CA ALA A 113 -5.36 10.01 -2.07
C ALA A 113 -6.08 10.60 -0.83
N LEU A 114 -6.27 9.85 0.26
CA LEU A 114 -6.96 10.32 1.47
C LEU A 114 -6.41 11.63 2.05
N PRO A 115 -5.08 11.87 2.18
CA PRO A 115 -4.54 13.14 2.64
C PRO A 115 -5.07 14.34 1.86
N TYR A 116 -5.18 14.21 0.53
CA TYR A 116 -5.65 15.28 -0.35
C TYR A 116 -7.16 15.52 -0.22
N VAL A 117 -7.96 14.44 -0.13
CA VAL A 117 -9.42 14.54 0.11
C VAL A 117 -9.71 15.20 1.46
N ILE A 118 -8.96 14.84 2.50
CA ILE A 118 -9.09 15.43 3.83
C ILE A 118 -8.74 16.92 3.81
N HIS A 119 -7.65 17.30 3.14
CA HIS A 119 -7.27 18.71 2.99
C HIS A 119 -8.39 19.53 2.35
N ARG A 120 -8.92 19.07 1.21
CA ARG A 120 -9.95 19.80 0.45
C ARG A 120 -11.27 19.97 1.21
N THR A 121 -11.62 19.02 2.07
CA THR A 121 -12.85 19.11 2.88
C THR A 121 -12.74 20.03 4.09
N HIS A 122 -11.53 20.51 4.44
CA HIS A 122 -11.27 21.39 5.59
C HIS A 122 -10.79 22.79 5.19
N SER A 123 -10.49 23.00 3.91
CA SER A 123 -10.14 24.31 3.33
C SER A 123 -11.35 25.14 2.88
N ASP A 124 -12.52 24.52 2.84
CA ASP A 124 -13.82 25.11 2.49
C ASP A 124 -14.62 25.43 3.77
#